data_AF-A0A0Q2UTT2-F1
#
_entry.id   AF-A0A0Q2UTT2-F1
#
_cell.length_a   1.000
_cell.length_b   1.000
_cell.length_c   1.000
_cell.angle_alpha   90.00
_cell.angle_beta   90.00
_cell.angle_gamma   90.00
#
_symmetry.space_group_name_H-M   'P 1'
#
loop_
_entity.id
_entity.type
_entity.pdbx_description
1 polymer ?
#
loop_
_entity_poly.entity_id
_entity_poly.type
_entity_poly.pdbx_seq_one_letter_code
_entity_poly.pdbx_strand_id
1 'polypeptide(L)'
;MKFRTKAACRIAAVEYQRFNEIVSDGSYPCAPATTSGNSRVFEEADIAGLFLYGHLMRVFAPHKFSGKIAAQFACGVVRALREKINNEQFIDTLKEHSVADIPLNGFNDEAVLRKPDDPTFFTASSGGIAEFASVSFDLDRLLNVVRQRMEAEAQIFGEED
;
A
#
# COMPACT_ATOMS: atom_id res chain seq x y z
N MET A 1 8.42 -13.52 5.03
CA MET A 1 7.21 -14.29 4.72
C MET A 1 6.65 -13.80 3.39
N LYS A 2 6.25 -14.71 2.51
CA LYS A 2 5.68 -14.38 1.20
C LYS A 2 4.42 -15.21 0.99
N PHE A 3 3.47 -14.71 0.22
CA PHE A 3 2.19 -15.38 -0.03
C PHE A 3 1.83 -15.37 -1.51
N ARG A 4 1.10 -16.40 -1.97
CA ARG A 4 0.51 -16.35 -3.31
C ARG A 4 -0.77 -15.54 -3.29
N THR A 5 -1.27 -15.21 -4.48
CA THR A 5 -2.42 -14.31 -4.67
C THR A 5 -3.64 -14.66 -3.80
N LYS A 6 -3.99 -15.94 -3.64
CA LYS A 6 -5.17 -16.33 -2.86
C LYS A 6 -5.01 -16.03 -1.38
N ALA A 7 -3.89 -16.46 -0.77
CA ALA A 7 -3.61 -16.14 0.62
C ALA A 7 -3.46 -14.63 0.84
N ALA A 8 -2.75 -13.91 -0.06
CA ALA A 8 -2.63 -12.46 -0.01
C ALA A 8 -4.00 -11.74 -0.02
N CYS A 9 -4.93 -12.20 -0.87
CA CYS A 9 -6.31 -11.69 -0.91
C CYS A 9 -7.07 -11.96 0.41
N ARG A 10 -6.92 -13.16 1.00
CA ARG A 10 -7.54 -13.48 2.31
C ARG A 10 -7.00 -12.59 3.42
N ILE A 11 -5.68 -12.44 3.53
CA ILE A 11 -5.01 -11.57 4.50
C ILE A 11 -5.54 -10.13 4.38
N ALA A 12 -5.62 -9.62 3.14
CA ALA A 12 -6.11 -8.28 2.83
C ALA A 12 -7.64 -8.12 2.94
N ALA A 13 -8.38 -9.22 3.12
CA ALA A 13 -9.84 -9.29 3.03
C ALA A 13 -10.38 -8.68 1.72
N VAL A 14 -9.71 -8.97 0.60
CA VAL A 14 -10.12 -8.64 -0.76
C VAL A 14 -10.60 -9.91 -1.44
N GLU A 15 -11.70 -9.82 -2.19
CA GLU A 15 -12.21 -10.97 -2.96
C GLU A 15 -11.28 -11.27 -4.14
N TYR A 16 -10.90 -12.54 -4.31
CA TYR A 16 -9.86 -12.97 -5.26
C TYR A 16 -10.24 -12.71 -6.72
N GLN A 17 -11.48 -12.97 -7.12
CA GLN A 17 -11.95 -12.71 -8.47
C GLN A 17 -11.93 -11.21 -8.76
N ARG A 18 -12.40 -10.39 -7.83
CA ARG A 18 -12.39 -8.93 -7.94
C ARG A 18 -10.97 -8.39 -8.04
N PHE A 19 -10.03 -8.94 -7.29
CA PHE A 19 -8.62 -8.60 -7.40
C PHE A 19 -8.08 -8.90 -8.83
N ASN A 20 -8.40 -10.07 -9.38
CA ASN A 20 -7.95 -10.41 -10.74
C ASN A 20 -8.53 -9.46 -11.79
N GLU A 21 -9.79 -9.04 -11.66
CA GLU A 21 -10.43 -8.07 -12.55
C GLU A 21 -9.67 -6.73 -12.54
N ILE A 22 -9.44 -6.13 -11.36
CA ILE A 22 -8.80 -4.81 -11.24
C ILE A 22 -7.31 -4.82 -11.61
N VAL A 23 -6.67 -6.00 -11.57
CA VAL A 23 -5.30 -6.15 -12.06
C VAL A 23 -5.29 -6.34 -13.57
N SER A 24 -6.22 -7.14 -14.10
CA SER A 24 -6.31 -7.39 -15.55
C SER A 24 -6.71 -6.14 -16.33
N ASP A 25 -7.52 -5.25 -15.74
CA ASP A 25 -7.92 -3.99 -16.36
C ASP A 25 -6.92 -2.84 -16.12
N GLY A 26 -5.85 -3.09 -15.36
CA GLY A 26 -4.80 -2.12 -15.05
C GLY A 26 -5.15 -1.09 -13.97
N SER A 27 -6.31 -1.21 -13.31
CA SER A 27 -6.73 -0.28 -12.25
C SER A 27 -5.90 -0.38 -10.97
N TYR A 28 -5.23 -1.52 -10.75
CA TYR A 28 -4.35 -1.74 -9.60
C TYR A 28 -2.89 -2.03 -10.05
N PRO A 29 -2.11 -0.99 -10.42
CA PRO A 29 -0.81 -1.15 -11.07
C PRO A 29 0.32 -1.59 -10.13
N CYS A 30 0.15 -1.48 -8.81
CA CYS A 30 1.16 -1.89 -7.83
C CYS A 30 1.09 -3.38 -7.47
N ALA A 31 0.24 -4.19 -8.11
CA ALA A 31 0.31 -5.64 -7.96
C ALA A 31 1.70 -6.16 -8.38
N PRO A 32 2.26 -7.16 -7.68
CA PRO A 32 3.51 -7.79 -8.09
C PRO A 32 3.46 -8.29 -9.53
N ALA A 33 4.59 -8.24 -10.22
CA ALA A 33 4.72 -8.83 -11.54
C ALA A 33 4.48 -10.34 -11.48
N THR A 34 3.97 -10.89 -12.58
CA THR A 34 3.75 -12.34 -12.73
C THR A 34 4.47 -12.81 -13.98
N THR A 35 5.05 -14.00 -13.94
CA THR A 35 5.59 -14.68 -15.12
C THR A 35 4.58 -15.68 -15.66
N SER A 36 4.61 -15.96 -16.97
CA SER A 36 3.70 -16.93 -17.58
C SER A 36 3.81 -18.28 -16.87
N GLY A 37 2.67 -18.86 -16.49
CA GLY A 37 2.61 -20.13 -15.76
C GLY A 37 2.81 -20.05 -14.25
N ASN A 38 3.10 -18.88 -13.67
CA ASN A 38 3.28 -18.70 -12.23
C ASN A 38 2.29 -17.72 -11.64
N SER A 39 1.87 -17.97 -10.40
CA SER A 39 1.09 -17.01 -9.59
C SER A 39 2.00 -15.88 -9.06
N ARG A 40 1.40 -14.71 -8.85
CA ARG A 40 2.07 -13.58 -8.19
C ARG A 40 2.51 -13.98 -6.78
N VAL A 41 3.68 -13.49 -6.40
CA VAL A 41 4.22 -13.62 -5.05
C VAL A 41 4.15 -12.26 -4.40
N PHE A 42 3.44 -12.17 -3.28
CA PHE A 42 3.25 -10.95 -2.52
C PHE A 42 4.18 -10.94 -1.33
N GLU A 43 4.89 -9.84 -1.17
CA GLU A 43 5.67 -9.52 0.01
C GLU A 43 4.88 -8.59 0.93
N GLU A 44 5.43 -8.33 2.11
CA GLU A 44 4.76 -7.55 3.16
C GLU A 44 4.22 -6.20 2.67
N ALA A 45 5.02 -5.44 1.91
CA ALA A 45 4.59 -4.16 1.35
C ALA A 45 3.40 -4.31 0.38
N ASP A 46 3.38 -5.37 -0.43
CA ASP A 46 2.32 -5.62 -1.41
C ASP A 46 1.00 -5.96 -0.72
N ILE A 47 1.07 -6.79 0.32
CA ILE A 47 -0.08 -7.17 1.14
C ILE A 47 -0.60 -5.96 1.91
N ALA A 48 0.27 -5.09 2.42
CA ALA A 48 -0.12 -3.85 3.08
C ALA A 48 -0.88 -2.90 2.13
N GLY A 49 -0.40 -2.73 0.90
CA GLY A 49 -1.13 -2.00 -0.14
C GLY A 49 -2.50 -2.60 -0.43
N LEU A 50 -2.56 -3.92 -0.65
CA LEU A 50 -3.81 -4.61 -0.96
C LEU A 50 -4.80 -4.55 0.22
N PHE A 51 -4.30 -4.65 1.44
CA PHE A 51 -5.08 -4.48 2.66
C PHE A 51 -5.68 -3.07 2.75
N LEU A 52 -4.88 -2.03 2.50
CA LEU A 52 -5.35 -0.65 2.50
C LEU A 52 -6.41 -0.44 1.42
N TYR A 53 -6.19 -0.93 0.19
CA TYR A 53 -7.18 -0.87 -0.88
C TYR A 53 -8.51 -1.51 -0.46
N GLY A 54 -8.47 -2.76 0.04
CA GLY A 54 -9.66 -3.46 0.52
C GLY A 54 -10.36 -2.71 1.66
N HIS A 55 -9.58 -2.13 2.57
CA HIS A 55 -10.12 -1.33 3.67
C HIS A 55 -10.87 -0.10 3.18
N LEU A 56 -10.25 0.71 2.30
CA LEU A 56 -10.88 1.91 1.72
C LEU A 56 -12.16 1.55 0.96
N MET A 57 -12.12 0.48 0.16
CA MET A 57 -13.29 0.02 -0.58
C MET A 57 -14.44 -0.42 0.33
N ARG A 58 -14.15 -1.05 1.48
CA ARG A 58 -15.20 -1.46 2.44
C ARG A 58 -15.75 -0.28 3.24
N VAL A 59 -14.88 0.56 3.81
CA VAL A 59 -15.28 1.67 4.68
C VAL A 59 -16.04 2.73 3.90
N PHE A 60 -15.62 3.03 2.68
CA PHE A 60 -16.24 4.07 1.87
C PHE A 60 -17.20 3.55 0.79
N ALA A 61 -17.57 2.26 0.82
CA ALA A 61 -18.58 1.69 -0.07
C ALA A 61 -19.91 2.48 -0.08
N PRO A 62 -20.47 2.90 1.08
CA PRO A 62 -21.72 3.69 1.09
C PRO A 62 -21.62 5.03 0.36
N HIS A 63 -20.40 5.55 0.22
CA HIS A 63 -20.11 6.85 -0.39
C HIS A 63 -19.69 6.74 -1.86
N LYS A 64 -19.80 5.54 -2.46
CA LYS A 64 -19.39 5.29 -3.86
C LYS A 64 -17.95 5.72 -4.13
N PHE A 65 -17.06 5.47 -3.17
CA PHE A 65 -15.66 5.86 -3.29
C PHE A 65 -15.01 5.21 -4.50
N SER A 66 -14.16 5.98 -5.19
CA SER A 66 -13.55 5.54 -6.43
C SER A 66 -12.48 4.49 -6.17
N GLY A 67 -12.63 3.31 -6.78
CA GLY A 67 -11.61 2.27 -6.77
C GLY A 67 -10.27 2.73 -7.35
N LYS A 68 -10.28 3.67 -8.30
CA LYS A 68 -9.05 4.25 -8.86
C LYS A 68 -8.31 5.10 -7.81
N ILE A 69 -9.03 5.88 -7.01
CA ILE A 69 -8.43 6.68 -5.93
C ILE A 69 -7.91 5.77 -4.82
N ALA A 70 -8.67 4.73 -4.44
CA ALA A 70 -8.21 3.74 -3.48
C ALA A 70 -6.92 3.04 -3.95
N ALA A 71 -6.85 2.69 -5.24
CA ALA A 71 -5.64 2.10 -5.82
C ALA A 71 -4.45 3.08 -5.83
N GLN A 72 -4.68 4.36 -6.13
CA GLN A 72 -3.63 5.39 -6.04
C GLN A 72 -3.03 5.45 -4.63
N PHE A 73 -3.86 5.52 -3.59
CA PHE A 73 -3.38 5.53 -2.20
C PHE A 73 -2.65 4.24 -1.83
N ALA A 74 -3.22 3.09 -2.19
CA ALA A 74 -2.58 1.79 -1.96
C ALA A 74 -1.20 1.71 -2.61
N CYS A 75 -1.08 2.13 -3.87
CA CYS A 75 0.19 2.09 -4.60
C CYS A 75 1.22 3.09 -4.05
N GLY A 76 0.79 4.29 -3.65
CA GLY A 76 1.65 5.24 -2.93
C GLY A 76 2.22 4.65 -1.65
N VAL A 77 1.39 3.96 -0.86
CA VAL A 77 1.82 3.25 0.36
C VAL A 77 2.77 2.09 0.05
N VAL A 78 2.50 1.25 -0.96
CA VAL A 78 3.41 0.16 -1.37
C VAL A 78 4.80 0.70 -1.66
N ARG A 79 4.86 1.82 -2.40
CA ARG A 79 6.13 2.44 -2.77
C ARG A 79 6.85 3.01 -1.56
N ALA A 80 6.15 3.73 -0.70
CA ALA A 80 6.68 4.27 0.55
C ALA A 80 7.20 3.16 1.48
N LEU A 81 6.49 2.04 1.58
CA LEU A 81 6.92 0.88 2.36
C LEU A 81 8.17 0.21 1.77
N ARG A 82 8.23 0.03 0.45
CA ARG A 82 9.42 -0.53 -0.21
C ARG A 82 10.63 0.37 -0.02
N GLU A 83 10.47 1.67 -0.09
CA GLU A 83 11.55 2.63 0.19
C GLU A 83 12.01 2.56 1.65
N LYS A 84 11.07 2.51 2.61
CA LYS A 84 11.39 2.31 4.05
C LYS A 84 12.14 1.00 4.30
N ILE A 85 11.72 -0.10 3.65
CA ILE A 85 12.28 -1.44 3.85
C ILE A 85 13.67 -1.58 3.18
N ASN A 86 13.84 -1.06 1.97
CA ASN A 86 15.04 -1.28 1.16
C ASN A 86 16.17 -0.28 1.43
N ASN A 87 15.88 0.87 2.04
CA ASN A 87 16.89 1.90 2.27
C ASN A 87 17.63 1.67 3.60
N GLU A 88 18.84 1.11 3.54
CA GLU A 88 19.69 0.92 4.74
C GLU A 88 20.09 2.26 5.39
N GLN A 89 20.20 3.34 4.58
CA GLN A 89 20.50 4.71 5.02
C GLN A 89 19.28 5.48 5.52
N PHE A 90 18.12 4.82 5.66
CA PHE A 90 16.97 5.45 6.30
C PHE A 90 17.39 5.89 7.71
N ILE A 91 17.36 7.21 7.95
CA ILE A 91 17.79 7.82 9.21
C ILE A 91 17.11 7.04 10.34
N ASP A 92 17.86 6.54 11.32
CA ASP A 92 17.34 5.62 12.34
C ASP A 92 16.05 6.15 13.01
N THR A 93 15.89 7.47 13.08
CA THR A 93 14.68 8.13 13.58
C THR A 93 13.42 8.00 12.71
N LEU A 94 13.53 7.75 11.40
CA LEU A 94 12.39 7.47 10.51
C LEU A 94 12.05 5.97 10.48
N LYS A 95 12.95 5.09 10.95
CA LYS A 95 12.68 3.65 11.01
C LYS A 95 11.60 3.31 12.04
N GLU A 96 11.54 4.05 13.16
CA GLU A 96 10.65 3.72 14.27
C GLU A 96 9.23 4.30 14.13
N HIS A 97 9.07 5.44 13.44
CA HIS A 97 7.78 6.11 13.27
C HIS A 97 7.72 6.89 11.96
N SER A 98 7.25 6.25 10.88
CA SER A 98 7.09 6.90 9.58
C SER A 98 5.63 6.97 9.14
N VAL A 99 5.23 8.12 8.63
CA VAL A 99 3.98 8.28 7.90
C VAL A 99 4.26 8.44 6.40
N ALA A 100 3.34 7.96 5.57
CA ALA A 100 3.29 8.26 4.15
C ALA A 100 2.19 9.28 3.89
N ASP A 101 2.59 10.47 3.44
CA ASP A 101 1.65 11.51 3.03
C ASP A 101 1.44 11.44 1.52
N ILE A 102 0.17 11.38 1.12
CA ILE A 102 -0.23 11.32 -0.29
C ILE A 102 -1.07 12.57 -0.60
N PRO A 103 -0.75 13.31 -1.67
CA PRO A 103 -1.46 14.55 -2.00
C PRO A 103 -2.90 14.27 -2.44
N LEU A 104 -3.86 15.12 -2.06
CA LEU A 104 -5.28 15.01 -2.45
C LEU A 104 -5.61 15.55 -3.85
N ASN A 105 -4.60 15.90 -4.65
CA ASN A 105 -4.73 16.54 -5.97
C ASN A 105 -3.55 16.18 -6.88
N GLY A 106 -3.76 16.35 -8.20
CA GLY A 106 -2.90 15.87 -9.31
C GLY A 106 -1.50 16.50 -9.42
N PHE A 107 -0.73 16.47 -8.34
CA PHE A 107 0.70 16.71 -8.34
C PHE A 107 1.46 15.48 -8.83
N ASN A 108 2.72 15.70 -9.24
CA ASN A 108 3.59 14.62 -9.70
C ASN A 108 4.14 13.76 -8.57
N ASP A 109 4.03 14.23 -7.33
CA ASP A 109 4.47 13.49 -6.16
C ASP A 109 3.44 12.40 -5.84
N GLU A 110 3.91 11.16 -5.84
CA GLU A 110 3.04 9.98 -5.64
C GLU A 110 2.86 9.64 -4.14
N ALA A 111 3.88 9.84 -3.28
CA ALA A 111 3.86 9.66 -1.81
C ALA A 111 5.17 10.20 -1.19
N VAL A 112 5.10 10.81 -0.01
CA VAL A 112 6.26 11.38 0.72
C VAL A 112 6.40 10.74 2.10
N LEU A 113 7.58 10.20 2.41
CA LEU A 113 7.94 9.62 3.71
C LEU A 113 8.47 10.67 4.67
N ARG A 114 8.06 10.59 5.94
CA ARG A 114 8.36 11.61 6.96
C ARG A 114 8.01 11.13 8.38
N LYS A 115 8.44 11.87 9.42
CA LYS A 115 8.00 11.64 10.81
C LYS A 115 6.54 12.07 10.98
N PRO A 116 5.85 11.73 12.07
CA PRO A 116 4.50 12.23 12.31
C PRO A 116 4.41 13.77 12.45
N ASP A 117 5.41 14.40 13.08
CA ASP A 117 5.29 15.81 13.54
C ASP A 117 5.92 16.88 12.63
N ASP A 118 6.73 16.51 11.64
CA ASP A 118 7.30 17.49 10.69
C ASP A 118 6.18 18.13 9.80
N PRO A 119 6.42 19.21 9.06
CA PRO A 119 5.48 19.68 8.03
C PRO A 119 5.72 18.98 6.68
N THR A 120 4.65 18.66 5.93
CA THR A 120 4.74 18.02 4.61
C THR A 120 4.68 19.04 3.50
N PHE A 121 5.57 18.87 2.53
CA PHE A 121 5.64 19.71 1.34
C PHE A 121 5.61 18.82 0.11
N PHE A 122 4.81 19.22 -0.88
CA PHE A 122 4.83 18.60 -2.20
C PHE A 122 5.32 19.62 -3.23
N THR A 123 6.02 19.12 -4.25
CA THR A 123 6.63 19.92 -5.32
C THR A 123 5.80 19.80 -6.59
N ALA A 124 5.27 20.93 -7.05
CA ALA A 124 4.60 21.00 -8.34
C ALA A 124 5.60 20.91 -9.50
N SER A 125 5.14 20.54 -10.71
CA SER A 125 5.97 20.55 -11.94
C SER A 125 6.66 21.89 -12.20
N SER A 126 6.07 22.99 -11.71
CA SER A 126 6.58 24.35 -11.83
C SER A 126 7.68 24.70 -10.81
N GLY A 127 8.04 23.77 -9.91
CA GLY A 127 8.97 24.02 -8.81
C GLY A 127 8.35 24.79 -7.62
N GLY A 128 7.05 25.10 -7.68
CA GLY A 128 6.33 25.66 -6.55
C GLY A 128 6.18 24.61 -5.44
N ILE A 129 6.50 25.01 -4.21
CA ILE A 129 6.18 24.23 -3.00
C ILE A 129 4.73 24.54 -2.66
N ALA A 130 3.90 23.52 -2.53
CA ALA A 130 2.51 23.70 -2.16
C ALA A 130 2.23 22.99 -0.83
N GLU A 131 1.68 23.76 0.11
CA GLU A 131 1.20 23.36 1.42
C GLU A 131 -0.31 23.08 1.26
N PHE A 132 -0.71 21.83 1.12
CA PHE A 132 -2.13 21.51 0.91
C PHE A 132 -2.50 20.19 1.56
N ALA A 133 -3.81 19.93 1.60
CA ALA A 133 -4.41 18.77 2.25
C ALA A 133 -3.84 17.44 1.70
N SER A 134 -3.28 16.64 2.59
CA SER A 134 -2.80 15.28 2.33
C SER A 134 -3.69 14.25 3.00
N VAL A 135 -3.54 13.00 2.58
CA VAL A 135 -3.94 11.83 3.40
C VAL A 135 -2.66 11.20 3.93
N SER A 136 -2.59 11.09 5.25
CA SER A 136 -1.47 10.49 5.96
C SER A 136 -1.78 9.06 6.38
N PHE A 137 -0.86 8.14 6.11
CA PHE A 137 -0.94 6.75 6.54
C PHE A 137 0.19 6.43 7.51
N ASP A 138 -0.15 5.95 8.70
CA ASP A 138 0.81 5.40 9.67
C ASP A 138 1.30 4.03 9.17
N LEU A 139 2.53 4.00 8.67
CA LEU A 139 3.08 2.80 8.03
C LEU A 139 3.39 1.71 9.03
N ASP A 140 3.85 2.07 10.23
CA ASP A 140 4.24 1.10 11.24
C ASP A 140 3.00 0.41 11.83
N ARG A 141 1.92 1.16 12.09
CA ARG A 141 0.63 0.55 12.47
C ARG A 141 0.05 -0.32 11.37
N LEU A 142 0.11 0.13 10.12
CA LEU A 142 -0.37 -0.64 8.97
C LEU A 142 0.39 -1.97 8.87
N LEU A 143 1.72 -1.93 8.92
CA LEU A 143 2.57 -3.11 8.89
C LEU A 143 2.30 -4.04 10.06
N ASN A 144 2.13 -3.52 11.27
CA ASN A 144 1.83 -4.35 12.44
C ASN A 144 0.51 -5.13 12.27
N VAL A 145 -0.54 -4.48 11.76
CA VAL A 145 -1.82 -5.17 11.47
C VAL A 145 -1.63 -6.24 10.39
N VAL A 146 -0.88 -5.92 9.34
CA VAL A 146 -0.63 -6.84 8.22
C VAL A 146 0.19 -8.04 8.66
N ARG A 147 1.27 -7.84 9.42
CA ARG A 147 2.12 -8.90 9.99
C ARG A 147 1.32 -9.87 10.85
N GLN A 148 0.50 -9.36 11.76
CA GLN A 148 -0.37 -10.20 12.59
C GLN A 148 -1.28 -11.10 11.76
N ARG A 149 -1.82 -10.58 10.65
CA ARG A 149 -2.69 -11.35 9.75
C ARG A 149 -1.90 -12.34 8.89
N MET A 150 -0.71 -11.96 8.44
CA MET A 150 0.21 -12.84 7.73
C MET A 150 0.61 -14.03 8.61
N GLU A 151 1.00 -13.79 9.87
CA GLU A 151 1.32 -14.84 10.84
C GLU A 151 0.13 -15.77 11.10
N ALA A 152 -1.08 -15.22 11.26
CA ALA A 152 -2.29 -16.02 11.44
C ALA A 152 -2.58 -16.89 10.20
N GLU A 153 -2.44 -16.35 9.00
CA GLU A 153 -2.64 -17.10 7.75
C GLU A 153 -1.62 -18.24 7.61
N ALA A 154 -0.34 -17.96 7.90
CA ALA A 154 0.73 -18.96 7.86
C ALA A 154 0.51 -20.11 8.84
N GLN A 155 -0.07 -19.84 10.01
CA GLN A 155 -0.41 -20.89 10.99
C GLN A 155 -1.55 -21.81 10.52
N ILE A 156 -2.47 -21.32 9.68
CA ILE A 156 -3.64 -22.10 9.24
C ILE A 156 -3.33 -22.91 7.97
N PHE A 157 -2.65 -22.31 6.99
CA PHE A 157 -2.49 -22.88 5.64
C PHE A 157 -1.03 -23.09 5.19
N GLY A 158 -0.05 -22.56 5.93
CA GLY A 158 1.36 -22.53 5.51
C GLY A 158 1.68 -21.38 4.54
N GLU A 159 2.98 -21.11 4.30
CA GLU A 159 3.44 -19.99 3.46
C GLU A 159 3.32 -20.24 1.93
N GLU A 160 3.06 -21.49 1.50
CA GLU A 160 3.11 -21.89 0.09
C GLU A 160 1.78 -21.76 -0.68
N ASP A 161 0.67 -21.44 0.00
CA ASP A 161 -0.68 -21.33 -0.58
C ASP A 161 -1.07 -19.93 -1.11
#